data_AF-A0A846TJ59-F1
#
_entry.id   AF-A0A846TJ59-F1
#
_cell.length_a   1.000
_cell.length_b   1.000
_cell.length_c   1.000
_cell.angle_alpha   90.00
_cell.angle_beta   90.00
_cell.angle_gamma   90.00
#
_symmetry.space_group_name_H-M   'P 1'
#
loop_
_entity.id
_entity.type
_entity.pdbx_description
1 polymer ?
#
loop_
_entity_poly.entity_id
_entity_poly.type
_entity_poly.pdbx_seq_one_letter_code
_entity_poly.pdbx_strand_id
1 'polypeptide(L)'
;MNVTTIIELENSEVEKMAGAKLVFIQEQIDANIVETCVDCFKYEGSEDCLDTDDAMQRVFETLKADGLIPEAVEDFSYEMPSCERLRKDVYEEQDMPQKVILSFAI
;
A
#
# COMPACT_ATOMS: atom_id res chain seq x y z
N MET A 1 21.61 18.58 5.62
CA MET A 1 21.51 17.23 6.19
C MET A 1 20.19 16.72 5.66
N ASN A 2 20.19 15.76 4.74
CA ASN A 2 18.93 15.20 4.24
C ASN A 2 18.44 14.21 5.29
N VAL A 3 17.31 14.52 5.93
CA VAL A 3 16.68 13.62 6.90
C VAL A 3 15.62 12.83 6.15
N THR A 4 15.86 11.54 5.97
CA THR A 4 14.84 10.63 5.44
C THR A 4 13.96 10.16 6.59
N THR A 5 12.67 10.44 6.48
CA THR A 5 11.65 9.94 7.40
C THR A 5 10.96 8.74 6.78
N ILE A 6 10.72 7.71 7.58
CA ILE A 6 10.04 6.47 7.18
C ILE A 6 8.84 6.31 8.10
N ILE A 7 7.67 6.10 7.50
CA ILE A 7 6.39 5.84 8.16
C ILE A 7 5.95 4.45 7.73
N GLU A 8 5.80 3.55 8.69
CA GLU A 8 5.20 2.23 8.47
C GLU A 8 3.71 2.32 8.83
N LEU A 9 2.85 1.97 7.89
CA LEU A 9 1.39 1.98 8.04
C LEU A 9 0.85 0.56 7.88
N GLU A 10 -0.11 0.17 8.73
CA GLU A 10 -0.82 -1.08 8.51
C GLU A 10 -1.80 -0.96 7.34
N ASN A 11 -2.07 -2.06 6.63
CA ASN A 11 -3.04 -2.08 5.52
C ASN A 11 -4.37 -1.45 5.94
N SER A 12 -4.88 -1.79 7.12
CA SER A 12 -6.14 -1.24 7.62
C SER A 12 -6.14 0.29 7.81
N GLU A 13 -4.99 0.87 8.12
CA GLU A 13 -4.82 2.32 8.24
C GLU A 13 -4.81 2.98 6.87
N VAL A 14 -4.08 2.39 5.92
CA VAL A 14 -4.03 2.83 4.53
C VAL A 14 -5.41 2.76 3.90
N GLU A 15 -6.14 1.67 4.10
CA GLU A 15 -7.50 1.49 3.57
C GLU A 15 -8.47 2.54 4.12
N LYS A 16 -8.36 2.83 5.42
CA LYS A 16 -9.18 3.85 6.09
C LYS A 16 -8.86 5.25 5.58
N MET A 17 -7.59 5.58 5.35
CA MET A 17 -7.16 6.88 4.82
C MET A 17 -7.49 7.05 3.33
N ALA A 18 -7.30 6.00 2.52
CA ALA A 18 -7.67 5.99 1.11
C ALA A 18 -9.20 5.96 0.90
N GLY A 19 -9.93 5.44 1.88
CA GLY A 19 -11.38 5.21 1.81
C GLY A 19 -11.75 4.00 0.94
N ALA A 20 -10.81 3.07 0.74
CA ALA A 20 -10.94 1.95 -0.18
C ALA A 20 -10.12 0.74 0.33
N LYS A 21 -10.56 -0.48 0.03
CA LYS A 21 -9.92 -1.73 0.47
C LYS A 21 -8.86 -2.20 -0.51
N LEU A 22 -7.75 -2.70 0.02
CA LEU A 22 -6.68 -3.31 -0.76
C LEU A 22 -7.20 -4.61 -1.39
N VAL A 23 -7.15 -4.68 -2.71
CA VAL A 23 -7.44 -5.90 -3.46
C VAL A 23 -6.11 -6.50 -3.93
N PHE A 24 -5.86 -7.71 -3.49
CA PHE A 24 -4.71 -8.50 -3.90
C PHE A 24 -5.12 -9.47 -5.01
N ILE A 25 -4.34 -9.52 -6.08
CA ILE A 25 -4.44 -10.58 -7.10
C ILE A 25 -3.30 -11.56 -6.92
N GLN A 26 -3.58 -12.82 -7.22
CA GLN A 26 -2.61 -13.90 -7.21
C GLN A 26 -2.39 -14.33 -8.67
N GLU A 27 -1.24 -13.97 -9.25
CA GLU A 27 -0.83 -14.47 -10.56
C GLU A 27 -0.01 -15.75 -10.39
N GLN A 28 -0.48 -16.83 -11.00
CA GLN A 28 0.26 -18.09 -11.03
C GLN A 28 1.31 -18.03 -12.15
N ILE A 29 2.57 -17.83 -11.76
CA ILE A 29 3.69 -17.78 -12.72
C ILE A 29 4.12 -19.19 -13.14
N ASP A 30 4.04 -20.17 -12.22
CA ASP A 30 4.47 -21.56 -12.47
C ASP A 30 3.72 -22.53 -11.54
N ALA A 31 3.87 -23.84 -11.75
CA ALA A 31 3.11 -24.89 -11.03
C ALA A 31 3.26 -24.87 -9.49
N ASN A 32 4.20 -24.09 -8.94
CA ASN A 32 4.45 -23.91 -7.50
C ASN A 32 4.80 -22.45 -7.11
N ILE A 33 4.55 -21.46 -7.99
CA ILE A 33 4.90 -20.05 -7.73
C ILE A 33 3.66 -19.19 -7.95
N VAL A 34 3.18 -18.60 -6.87
CA VAL A 34 2.11 -17.60 -6.88
C VAL A 34 2.74 -16.23 -6.55
N GLU A 35 2.51 -15.26 -7.41
CA GLU A 35 2.87 -13.86 -7.20
C GLU A 35 1.63 -13.11 -6.73
N THR A 36 1.65 -12.66 -5.48
CA THR A 36 0.58 -11.84 -4.92
C THR A 36 0.98 -10.39 -5.13
N CYS A 37 0.23 -9.67 -5.98
CA CYS A 37 0.41 -8.25 -6.24
C CYS A 37 -0.81 -7.48 -5.75
N VAL A 38 -0.62 -6.22 -5.38
CA VAL A 38 -1.75 -5.31 -5.23
C VAL A 38 -2.26 -4.95 -6.62
N ASP A 39 -3.53 -5.22 -6.86
CA ASP A 39 -4.20 -4.91 -8.13
C ASP A 39 -4.75 -3.49 -8.08
N CYS A 40 -5.60 -3.21 -7.10
CA CYS A 40 -6.25 -1.92 -6.96
C CYS A 40 -6.80 -1.70 -5.53
N PHE A 41 -7.23 -0.48 -5.25
CA PHE A 41 -7.99 -0.14 -4.05
C PHE A 41 -9.48 -0.05 -4.38
N LYS A 42 -10.31 -0.96 -3.88
CA LYS A 42 -11.74 -0.99 -4.18
C LYS A 42 -12.56 -0.21 -3.15
N TYR A 43 -13.39 0.73 -3.61
CA TYR A 43 -14.29 1.47 -2.72
C TYR A 43 -15.36 0.56 -2.11
N GLU A 44 -15.67 0.77 -0.82
CA GLU A 44 -16.78 0.04 -0.19
C GLU A 44 -18.13 0.44 -0.84
N GLY A 45 -18.74 -0.49 -1.57
CA GLY A 45 -20.03 -0.29 -2.23
C GLY A 45 -19.96 0.17 -3.69
N SER A 46 -18.76 0.31 -4.28
CA SER A 46 -18.60 0.46 -5.73
C SER A 46 -17.81 -0.70 -6.35
N GLU A 47 -18.02 -0.92 -7.64
CA GLU A 47 -17.12 -1.76 -8.46
C GLU A 47 -15.91 -0.98 -8.97
N ASP A 48 -15.85 0.34 -8.72
CA ASP A 48 -14.72 1.18 -9.10
C ASP A 48 -13.46 0.82 -8.30
N CYS A 49 -12.39 0.56 -9.04
CA CYS A 49 -11.02 0.45 -8.54
C CYS A 49 -10.38 1.84 -8.56
N LEU A 50 -9.76 2.21 -7.45
CA LEU A 50 -8.83 3.31 -7.33
C LEU A 50 -7.41 2.77 -7.61
N ASP A 51 -6.69 3.44 -8.49
CA ASP A 51 -5.28 3.14 -8.75
C ASP A 51 -4.45 3.28 -7.47
N THR A 52 -3.41 2.45 -7.36
CA THR A 52 -2.53 2.45 -6.18
C THR A 52 -1.86 3.81 -5.97
N ASP A 53 -1.40 4.47 -7.04
CA ASP A 53 -0.81 5.80 -6.95
C ASP A 53 -1.81 6.84 -6.40
N ASP A 54 -3.05 6.84 -6.90
CA ASP A 54 -4.10 7.75 -6.43
C ASP A 54 -4.49 7.49 -4.96
N ALA A 55 -4.54 6.21 -4.56
CA ALA A 55 -4.78 5.83 -3.17
C ALA A 55 -3.66 6.33 -2.24
N MET A 56 -2.40 6.13 -2.64
CA MET A 56 -1.24 6.55 -1.86
C MET A 56 -1.09 8.07 -1.82
N GLN A 57 -1.46 8.79 -2.88
CA GLN A 57 -1.54 10.25 -2.88
C GLN A 57 -2.53 10.74 -1.80
N ARG A 58 -3.71 10.13 -1.69
CA ARG A 58 -4.68 10.48 -0.64
C ARG A 58 -4.18 10.20 0.76
N VAL A 59 -3.48 9.07 0.95
CA VAL A 59 -2.85 8.73 2.24
C VAL A 59 -1.83 9.80 2.59
N PHE A 60 -0.96 10.18 1.66
CA PHE A 60 0.03 11.24 1.86
C PHE A 60 -0.61 12.59 2.23
N GLU A 61 -1.64 13.02 1.50
CA GLU A 61 -2.37 14.25 1.81
C GLU A 61 -3.05 14.20 3.18
N THR A 62 -3.61 13.05 3.56
CA THR A 62 -4.22 12.84 4.87
C THR A 62 -3.17 12.95 5.99
N LEU A 63 -1.99 12.35 5.80
CA LEU A 63 -0.88 12.44 6.76
C LEU A 63 -0.32 13.87 6.87
N LYS A 64 -0.32 14.64 5.78
CA LYS A 64 0.00 16.09 5.82
C LYS A 64 -1.05 16.87 6.61
N ALA A 65 -2.32 16.60 6.37
CA ALA A 65 -3.43 17.26 7.07
C ALA A 65 -3.44 16.95 8.58
N ASP A 66 -3.04 15.72 8.98
CA ASP A 66 -2.91 15.31 10.38
C ASP A 66 -1.65 15.88 11.06
N GLY A 67 -0.75 16.50 10.28
CA GLY A 67 0.50 17.10 10.77
C GLY A 67 1.63 16.10 11.01
N LEU A 68 1.49 14.86 10.55
CA LEU A 68 2.54 13.84 10.60
C LEU A 68 3.61 14.06 9.54
N ILE A 69 3.22 14.57 8.37
CA ILE A 69 4.13 14.98 7.30
C ILE A 69 4.14 16.51 7.23
N PRO A 70 5.32 17.16 7.30
CA PRO A 70 5.40 18.61 7.18
C PRO A 70 4.87 19.10 5.84
N GLU A 71 4.17 20.26 5.83
CA GLU A 71 3.60 20.82 4.61
C GLU A 71 4.63 21.11 3.51
N ALA A 72 5.88 21.37 3.91
CA ALA A 72 7.01 21.64 3.02
C ALA A 72 7.48 20.40 2.22
N VAL A 73 7.02 19.20 2.56
CA VAL A 73 7.34 17.98 1.81
C VAL A 73 6.42 17.92 0.59
N GLU A 74 7.02 18.01 -0.60
CA GLU A 74 6.30 17.96 -1.87
C GLU A 74 6.34 16.56 -2.51
N ASP A 75 7.38 15.79 -2.22
CA ASP A 75 7.63 14.46 -2.80
C ASP A 75 7.70 13.37 -1.72
N PHE A 76 7.17 12.20 -2.05
CA PHE A 76 7.28 10.98 -1.25
C PHE A 76 7.53 9.77 -2.14
N SER A 77 7.99 8.70 -1.52
CA SER A 77 8.11 7.37 -2.12
C SER A 77 7.35 6.39 -1.24
N TYR A 78 6.79 5.36 -1.83
CA TYR A 78 6.09 4.32 -1.08
C TYR A 78 6.49 2.94 -1.57
N GLU A 79 6.43 1.98 -0.65
CA GLU A 79 6.61 0.56 -0.92
C GLU A 79 5.37 -0.18 -0.42
N MET A 80 4.75 -0.91 -1.34
CA MET A 80 3.57 -1.71 -1.06
C MET A 80 3.99 -3.13 -0.64
N PRO A 81 3.22 -3.76 0.26
CA PRO A 81 3.50 -5.12 0.69
C PRO A 81 3.32 -6.12 -0.48
N SER A 82 4.47 -6.62 -0.93
CA SER A 82 4.79 -7.73 -1.86
C SER A 82 4.42 -7.62 -3.35
N CYS A 83 5.48 -7.69 -4.17
CA CYS A 83 5.62 -8.52 -5.39
C CYS A 83 6.60 -9.68 -5.08
N GLU A 84 6.38 -10.43 -3.99
CA GLU A 84 7.31 -11.49 -3.58
C GLU A 84 6.87 -12.85 -4.12
N ARG A 85 7.83 -13.59 -4.71
CA ARG A 85 7.65 -14.98 -5.16
C ARG A 85 7.56 -15.90 -3.94
N LEU A 86 6.35 -16.24 -3.51
CA LEU A 86 6.15 -17.07 -2.35
C LEU A 86 5.77 -18.50 -2.77
N ARG A 87 6.57 -19.47 -2.32
CA ARG A 87 6.43 -20.90 -2.63
C ARG A 87 5.39 -21.54 -1.69
N LYS A 88 4.10 -21.24 -1.84
CA LYS A 88 3.02 -21.98 -1.17
C LYS A 88 1.77 -22.05 -2.05
N ASP A 89 1.07 -23.20 -1.99
CA ASP A 89 -0.10 -23.57 -2.80
C ASP A 89 -1.42 -22.92 -2.36
N VAL A 90 -1.53 -22.48 -1.09
CA VAL A 90 -2.74 -21.89 -0.51
C VAL A 90 -2.34 -20.77 0.46
N TYR A 91 -2.92 -19.59 0.26
CA TYR A 91 -2.69 -18.39 1.07
C TYR A 91 -3.80 -18.19 2.10
N GLU A 92 -3.44 -17.93 3.36
CA GLU A 92 -4.32 -17.35 4.37
C GLU A 92 -4.04 -15.84 4.47
N GLU A 93 -5.04 -15.00 4.79
CA GLU A 93 -4.89 -13.53 4.96
C GLU A 93 -3.78 -13.14 5.96
N GLN A 94 -3.39 -14.08 6.82
CA GLN A 94 -2.34 -13.94 7.83
C GLN A 94 -0.91 -14.06 7.27
N ASP A 95 -0.72 -14.68 6.10
CA ASP A 95 0.58 -14.80 5.42
C ASP A 95 0.89 -13.60 4.50
N MET A 96 -0.09 -12.71 4.26
CA MET A 96 0.12 -11.52 3.42
C MET A 96 0.86 -10.44 4.21
N PRO A 97 1.86 -9.75 3.62
CA PRO A 97 2.51 -8.65 4.28
C PRO A 97 1.49 -7.53 4.54
N GLN A 98 1.47 -7.05 5.78
CA GLN A 98 0.39 -6.20 6.28
C GLN A 98 0.78 -4.73 6.40
N LYS A 99 1.92 -4.33 5.82
CA LYS A 99 2.50 -3.01 6.02
C LYS A 99 2.86 -2.34 4.70
N VAL A 100 2.44 -1.09 4.55
CA VAL A 100 2.88 -0.15 3.53
C VAL A 100 3.93 0.76 4.15
N ILE A 101 5.03 0.97 3.44
CA ILE A 101 6.07 1.90 3.88
C ILE A 101 5.95 3.17 3.06
N LEU A 102 5.86 4.31 3.72
CA LEU A 102 5.94 5.63 3.10
C LEU A 102 7.21 6.32 3.57
N SER A 103 7.97 6.90 2.65
CA SER A 103 9.22 7.59 2.95
C SER A 103 9.32 8.92 2.22
N PHE A 104 9.95 9.89 2.85
CA PHE A 104 10.20 11.21 2.26
C PHE A 104 11.46 11.83 2.86
N ALA A 105 12.04 12.78 2.15
CA ALA A 105 13.25 13.48 2.57
C ALA A 105 12.98 14.97 2.76
N ILE A 106 13.62 15.57 3.78
CA ILE A 106 13.61 17.00 4.08
C ILE A 106 15.04 17.52 4.21
#